data_AF-A0A9X4AQR3-F1
#
_entry.id   AF-A0A9X4AQR3-F1
#
_cell.length_a   1.000
_cell.length_b   1.000
_cell.length_c   1.000
_cell.angle_alpha   90.00
_cell.angle_beta   90.00
_cell.angle_gamma   90.00
#
_symmetry.space_group_name_H-M   'P 1'
#
loop_
_entity.id
_entity.type
_entity.pdbx_description
1 polymer ?
#
loop_
_entity_poly.entity_id
_entity_poly.type
_entity_poly.pdbx_seq_one_letter_code
_entity_poly.pdbx_strand_id
1 'polypeptide(L)'
;MRWIPPLALLVATSACTSPTPATKPAPKVELPVVDATPKEASAPKESLLLPPGDRPSIPEWNGATAWLNVDRPLRRDALRGHVVVVDFWTSCCINCLQTLPTLAAIERRFAKDPVLVVGVHSPKFDEEKNAARLRDTLRDLEIVHPVAVDANMTIWDAWGVRAWPTVAVIDAEGRLAWIESGEPDPGELSGAVEEALAEGRAANVLAKAPIEGLRPDRGPAGILRYPGKVLALQNGGLAIADTGHHRIVLTNAAGAVEAVFGAGEAGAKDGAAESATFQRPQGLTEVGSDLYVADTGNHLIRKIDRRTREVTTVAGTGVIGTEPLVSQEHTARTAPLRSPWDLLHYKGSIYVALAGSHQIAVFDPKMGTVRLYAGSGREAREDGPAQAAAFAQPSALATDEKSLFVLDSETSSVRAIDFATANVRTVIGVDLFVFGDVDGEASKARLQHPIGMTYGQGALWVADSYNGKVKRVDPAKGTTRTVLSGLAEPAGITVSGKDLVIADTNKSRIVRRAITGSGEAVPVAITGLAPPKAP
;
A
#
# COMPACT_ATOMS: atom_id res chain seq x y z
N MET A 1 -20.15 52.93 -51.48
CA MET A 1 -18.93 52.22 -51.95
C MET A 1 -19.23 50.73 -51.91
N ARG A 2 -19.01 50.08 -53.06
CA ARG A 2 -19.17 48.67 -53.46
C ARG A 2 -18.55 47.67 -52.47
N TRP A 3 -18.86 46.37 -52.40
CA TRP A 3 -19.91 45.43 -52.83
C TRP A 3 -19.50 44.05 -52.22
N ILE A 4 -20.38 43.05 -52.28
CA ILE A 4 -20.36 41.77 -51.53
C ILE A 4 -19.52 40.66 -52.27
N PRO A 5 -19.53 39.35 -51.89
CA PRO A 5 -18.40 38.38 -51.71
C PRO A 5 -18.29 37.38 -52.92
N PRO A 6 -18.23 36.03 -52.80
CA PRO A 6 -17.34 35.01 -52.21
C PRO A 6 -16.67 34.12 -53.32
N LEU A 7 -16.41 32.81 -53.06
CA LEU A 7 -15.92 31.70 -53.93
C LEU A 7 -14.37 31.52 -54.01
N ALA A 8 -13.78 30.34 -54.15
CA ALA A 8 -14.23 28.94 -54.13
C ALA A 8 -12.99 28.02 -54.04
N LEU A 9 -13.27 26.79 -53.61
CA LEU A 9 -12.54 25.53 -53.77
C LEU A 9 -11.66 25.41 -55.04
N LEU A 10 -10.45 24.86 -54.90
CA LEU A 10 -9.90 23.97 -55.93
C LEU A 10 -9.05 22.85 -55.32
N VAL A 11 -9.45 21.64 -55.66
CA VAL A 11 -8.80 20.35 -55.42
C VAL A 11 -7.75 20.14 -56.52
N ALA A 12 -6.57 19.62 -56.16
CA ALA A 12 -5.74 18.88 -57.09
C ALA A 12 -4.99 17.75 -56.38
N THR A 13 -5.16 16.57 -56.96
CA THR A 13 -4.67 15.24 -56.61
C THR A 13 -3.20 15.02 -56.94
N SER A 14 -2.47 14.25 -56.12
CA SER A 14 -1.57 13.20 -56.64
C SER A 14 -1.12 12.22 -55.55
N ALA A 15 -0.82 11.01 -56.04
CA ALA A 15 -0.83 9.74 -55.33
C ALA A 15 0.48 9.38 -54.61
N CYS A 16 0.34 8.39 -53.73
CA CYS A 16 1.30 7.35 -53.33
C CYS A 16 2.72 7.76 -52.91
N THR A 17 3.02 7.55 -51.62
CA THR A 17 3.97 6.51 -51.18
C THR A 17 3.99 6.45 -49.65
N SER A 18 3.69 5.28 -49.11
CA SER A 18 4.10 4.89 -47.76
C SER A 18 5.62 4.77 -47.71
N PRO A 19 6.22 5.13 -46.57
CA PRO A 19 6.97 4.10 -45.86
C PRO A 19 6.62 4.09 -44.36
N THR A 20 6.37 2.89 -43.88
CA THR A 20 6.47 2.49 -42.48
C THR A 20 7.78 3.02 -41.88
N PRO A 21 7.78 3.56 -40.65
CA PRO A 21 8.92 3.44 -39.78
C PRO A 21 8.63 2.35 -38.76
N ALA A 22 9.56 1.39 -38.72
CA ALA A 22 9.64 0.34 -37.73
C ALA A 22 9.36 0.87 -36.31
N THR A 23 8.45 0.19 -35.63
CA THR A 23 8.28 0.23 -34.18
C THR A 23 9.63 -0.01 -33.52
N LYS A 24 10.27 1.06 -33.03
CA LYS A 24 11.30 0.92 -32.01
C LYS A 24 10.62 0.27 -30.80
N PRO A 25 11.13 -0.85 -30.27
CA PRO A 25 10.65 -1.33 -28.98
C PRO A 25 10.81 -0.21 -27.97
N ALA A 26 9.78 0.00 -27.14
CA ALA A 26 9.87 0.90 -25.99
C ALA A 26 11.15 0.56 -25.22
N PRO A 27 11.92 1.56 -24.74
CA PRO A 27 13.10 1.29 -23.93
C PRO A 27 12.65 0.41 -22.76
N LYS A 28 13.36 -0.71 -22.55
CA LYS A 28 13.21 -1.51 -21.34
C LYS A 28 13.46 -0.57 -20.17
N VAL A 29 12.42 -0.27 -19.41
CA VAL A 29 12.57 0.36 -18.10
C VAL A 29 13.17 -0.72 -17.22
N GLU A 30 14.48 -0.67 -17.04
CA GLU A 30 15.13 -1.42 -15.97
C GLU A 30 14.61 -0.85 -14.65
N LEU A 31 13.97 -1.72 -13.86
CA LEU A 31 13.75 -1.46 -12.44
C LEU A 31 15.12 -1.14 -11.81
N PRO A 32 15.19 -0.24 -10.82
CA PRO A 32 16.44 0.00 -10.11
C PRO A 32 16.91 -1.31 -9.47
N VAL A 33 17.88 -1.96 -10.11
CA VAL A 33 18.71 -2.99 -9.50
C VAL A 33 19.67 -2.23 -8.60
N VAL A 34 19.78 -2.65 -7.34
CA VAL A 34 20.72 -2.09 -6.35
C VAL A 34 22.18 -2.47 -6.66
N ASP A 35 22.52 -2.69 -7.94
CA ASP A 35 23.87 -2.88 -8.43
C ASP A 35 24.38 -1.57 -9.02
N ALA A 36 24.78 -0.66 -8.14
CA ALA A 36 25.73 0.39 -8.52
C ALA A 36 27.14 -0.20 -8.41
N THR A 37 27.68 -0.72 -9.51
CA THR A 37 29.14 -0.85 -9.64
C THR A 37 29.80 0.51 -9.33
N PRO A 38 30.98 0.54 -8.69
CA PRO A 38 31.57 1.78 -8.20
C PRO A 38 31.78 2.78 -9.35
N LYS A 39 31.12 3.95 -9.29
CA LYS A 39 31.51 5.08 -10.12
C LYS A 39 32.85 5.61 -9.63
N GLU A 40 33.72 5.98 -10.58
CA GLU A 40 35.02 6.61 -10.34
C GLU A 40 34.94 7.77 -9.32
N ALA A 41 36.01 7.92 -8.55
CA ALA A 41 36.13 8.81 -7.40
C ALA A 41 35.83 10.28 -7.75
N SER A 42 34.63 10.73 -7.40
CA SER A 42 34.34 12.14 -7.16
C SER A 42 34.97 12.59 -5.84
N ALA A 43 35.09 13.91 -5.65
CA ALA A 43 35.55 14.57 -4.41
C ALA A 43 35.03 13.87 -3.13
N PRO A 44 35.77 13.90 -2.00
CA PRO A 44 35.36 13.20 -0.78
C PRO A 44 33.94 13.66 -0.41
N LYS A 45 32.98 12.74 -0.53
CA LYS A 45 31.64 12.96 0.02
C LYS A 45 31.82 13.23 1.50
N GLU A 46 31.19 14.28 2.01
CA GLU A 46 31.03 14.45 3.45
C GLU A 46 30.43 13.15 4.02
N SER A 47 30.94 12.72 5.17
CA SER A 47 30.45 11.53 5.88
C SER A 47 28.95 11.66 6.11
N LEU A 48 28.21 10.57 5.91
CA LEU A 48 26.79 10.54 6.27
C LEU A 48 26.60 10.41 7.78
N LEU A 49 27.60 9.89 8.48
CA LEU A 49 27.54 9.64 9.91
C LEU A 49 27.95 10.87 10.71
N LEU A 50 27.38 10.99 11.90
CA LEU A 50 27.93 11.88 12.93
C LEU A 50 29.38 11.47 13.23
N PRO A 51 30.30 12.43 13.47
CA PRO A 51 31.66 12.10 13.87
C PRO A 51 31.68 11.23 15.14
N PRO A 52 32.56 10.21 15.27
CA PRO A 52 32.55 9.28 16.40
C PRO A 52 32.55 9.95 17.80
N GLY A 53 33.21 11.09 17.95
CA GLY A 53 33.23 11.86 19.21
C GLY A 53 31.90 12.52 19.58
N ASP A 54 31.04 12.77 18.59
CA ASP A 54 29.77 13.51 18.75
C ASP A 54 28.57 12.57 18.84
N ARG A 55 28.72 11.27 18.53
CA ARG A 55 27.64 10.28 18.55
C ARG A 55 27.09 10.09 19.96
N PRO A 56 25.81 10.32 20.26
CA PRO A 56 25.29 10.08 21.60
C PRO A 56 25.21 8.57 21.90
N SER A 57 25.13 8.22 23.19
CA SER A 57 24.73 6.87 23.59
C SER A 57 23.26 6.66 23.25
N ILE A 58 22.90 5.48 22.76
CA ILE A 58 21.50 5.15 22.51
C ILE A 58 20.72 5.04 23.84
N PRO A 59 19.48 5.55 23.91
CA PRO A 59 18.60 5.30 25.05
C PRO A 59 18.32 3.80 25.22
N GLU A 60 17.93 3.40 26.43
CA GLU A 60 17.41 2.04 26.65
C GLU A 60 16.10 1.83 25.89
N TRP A 61 15.82 0.57 25.52
CA TRP A 61 14.55 0.18 24.89
C TRP A 61 13.88 -1.00 25.60
N ASN A 62 14.11 -1.12 26.90
CA ASN A 62 13.48 -2.12 27.76
C ASN A 62 11.96 -1.90 27.94
N GLY A 63 11.38 -0.85 27.36
CA GLY A 63 9.95 -0.56 27.36
C GLY A 63 9.08 -1.47 26.48
N ALA A 64 9.70 -2.33 25.65
CA ALA A 64 8.97 -3.27 24.81
C ALA A 64 8.10 -4.22 25.65
N THR A 65 6.81 -4.25 25.35
CA THR A 65 5.83 -5.13 26.00
C THR A 65 5.92 -6.58 25.51
N ALA A 66 6.47 -6.77 24.31
CA ALA A 66 6.76 -8.08 23.73
C ALA A 66 7.90 -7.95 22.70
N TRP A 67 8.48 -9.09 22.34
CA TRP A 67 9.41 -9.21 21.22
C TRP A 67 8.89 -10.27 20.25
N LEU A 68 8.92 -9.94 18.96
CA LEU A 68 8.54 -10.83 17.86
C LEU A 68 9.79 -11.12 17.00
N ASN A 69 9.76 -12.25 16.28
CA ASN A 69 10.87 -12.74 15.45
C ASN A 69 12.21 -12.95 16.20
N VAL A 70 12.20 -13.06 17.52
CA VAL A 70 13.36 -13.38 18.37
C VAL A 70 12.91 -14.13 19.62
N ASP A 71 13.76 -15.04 20.14
CA ASP A 71 13.42 -15.89 21.29
C ASP A 71 13.60 -15.21 22.66
N ARG A 72 14.25 -14.03 22.69
CA ARG A 72 14.50 -13.24 23.90
C ARG A 72 14.60 -11.75 23.58
N PRO A 73 14.30 -10.84 24.54
CA PRO A 73 14.50 -9.41 24.36
C PRO A 73 15.95 -9.06 23.98
N LEU A 74 16.13 -8.25 22.95
CA LEU A 74 17.46 -7.71 22.59
C LEU A 74 17.82 -6.57 23.55
N ARG A 75 18.97 -6.66 24.21
CA ARG A 75 19.52 -5.61 25.08
C ARG A 75 20.64 -4.86 24.35
N ARG A 76 20.92 -3.62 24.75
CA ARG A 76 22.00 -2.80 24.15
C ARG A 76 23.34 -3.53 24.07
N ASP A 77 23.73 -4.22 25.15
CA ASP A 77 25.00 -4.95 25.19
C ASP A 77 25.07 -6.09 24.17
N ALA A 78 23.93 -6.71 23.82
CA ALA A 78 23.87 -7.77 22.83
C ALA A 78 24.06 -7.27 21.38
N LEU A 79 23.99 -5.95 21.17
CA LEU A 79 24.19 -5.34 19.86
C LEU A 79 25.63 -4.94 19.57
N ARG A 80 26.48 -4.87 20.60
CA ARG A 80 27.88 -4.50 20.40
C ARG A 80 28.55 -5.42 19.38
N GLY A 81 29.36 -4.82 18.53
CA GLY A 81 29.99 -5.45 17.38
C GLY A 81 29.09 -5.58 16.16
N HIS A 82 27.85 -5.12 16.20
CA HIS A 82 26.96 -5.08 15.03
C HIS A 82 26.60 -3.64 14.68
N VAL A 83 26.49 -3.36 13.38
CA VAL A 83 25.81 -2.16 12.91
C VAL A 83 24.30 -2.46 12.94
N VAL A 84 23.51 -1.61 13.59
CA VAL A 84 22.09 -1.87 13.78
C VAL A 84 21.26 -0.77 13.15
N VAL A 85 20.36 -1.15 12.23
CA VAL A 85 19.33 -0.26 11.68
C VAL A 85 18.09 -0.39 12.54
N VAL A 86 17.64 0.70 13.12
CA VAL A 86 16.41 0.75 13.93
C VAL A 86 15.33 1.48 13.15
N ASP A 87 14.18 0.85 12.96
CA ASP A 87 13.01 1.43 12.30
C ASP A 87 11.89 1.66 13.31
N PHE A 88 11.52 2.92 13.54
CA PHE A 88 10.34 3.29 14.34
C PHE A 88 9.12 3.39 13.44
N TRP A 89 8.23 2.41 13.52
CA TRP A 89 7.15 2.25 12.55
C TRP A 89 5.82 1.89 13.22
N THR A 90 4.73 1.99 12.47
CA THR A 90 3.41 1.47 12.85
C THR A 90 2.77 0.81 11.63
N SER A 91 1.95 -0.21 11.85
CA SER A 91 1.41 -1.05 10.77
C SER A 91 0.40 -0.36 9.84
N CYS A 92 -0.28 0.68 10.33
CA CYS A 92 -1.32 1.38 9.59
C CYS A 92 -0.77 2.36 8.53
N CYS A 93 0.43 2.91 8.77
CA CYS A 93 0.96 4.08 8.08
C CYS A 93 1.60 3.72 6.74
N ILE A 94 1.12 4.32 5.66
CA ILE A 94 1.62 4.06 4.30
C ILE A 94 3.12 4.39 4.15
N ASN A 95 3.60 5.45 4.80
CA ASN A 95 5.02 5.85 4.74
C ASN A 95 5.90 4.75 5.40
N CYS A 96 5.42 4.14 6.48
CA CYS A 96 6.10 2.97 7.09
C CYS A 96 6.12 1.79 6.13
N LEU A 97 4.97 1.46 5.51
CA LEU A 97 4.89 0.36 4.54
C LEU A 97 5.81 0.57 3.33
N GLN A 98 6.02 1.81 2.91
CA GLN A 98 6.93 2.19 1.82
C GLN A 98 8.41 2.07 2.20
N THR A 99 8.74 2.08 3.49
CA THR A 99 10.11 1.90 4.00
C THR A 99 10.52 0.42 4.05
N LEU A 100 9.57 -0.50 4.23
CA LEU A 100 9.86 -1.95 4.37
C LEU A 100 10.68 -2.57 3.21
N PRO A 101 10.42 -2.25 1.92
CA PRO A 101 11.26 -2.76 0.82
C PRO A 101 12.73 -2.32 0.93
N THR A 102 12.97 -1.09 1.39
CA THR A 102 14.32 -0.56 1.64
C THR A 102 15.00 -1.34 2.75
N LEU A 103 14.33 -1.57 3.88
CA LEU A 103 14.87 -2.36 4.99
C LEU A 103 15.17 -3.81 4.56
N ALA A 104 14.26 -4.45 3.82
CA ALA A 104 14.48 -5.79 3.29
C ALA A 104 15.65 -5.85 2.30
N ALA A 105 15.92 -4.76 1.57
CA ALA A 105 17.10 -4.65 0.71
C ALA A 105 18.39 -4.56 1.53
N ILE A 106 18.40 -3.81 2.64
CA ILE A 106 19.53 -3.77 3.59
C ILE A 106 19.79 -5.16 4.16
N GLU A 107 18.75 -5.86 4.65
CA GLU A 107 18.88 -7.23 5.18
C GLU A 107 19.51 -8.19 4.16
N ARG A 108 19.05 -8.16 2.90
CA ARG A 108 19.59 -9.01 1.84
C ARG A 108 21.03 -8.64 1.48
N ARG A 109 21.33 -7.34 1.37
CA ARG A 109 22.65 -6.84 0.95
C ARG A 109 23.73 -7.18 1.97
N PHE A 110 23.44 -7.01 3.26
CA PHE A 110 24.40 -7.19 4.35
C PHE A 110 24.21 -8.51 5.11
N ALA A 111 23.53 -9.50 4.52
CA ALA A 111 23.23 -10.79 5.17
C ALA A 111 24.47 -11.58 5.66
N LYS A 112 25.66 -11.25 5.16
CA LYS A 112 26.95 -11.88 5.53
C LYS A 112 27.80 -11.00 6.45
N ASP A 113 27.39 -9.77 6.69
CA ASP A 113 28.05 -8.81 7.56
C ASP A 113 27.35 -8.80 8.94
N PRO A 114 28.00 -8.29 10.00
CA PRO A 114 27.36 -8.13 11.30
C PRO A 114 26.41 -6.92 11.30
N VAL A 115 25.35 -7.01 10.48
CA VAL A 115 24.27 -6.02 10.39
C VAL A 115 22.97 -6.64 10.91
N LEU A 116 22.21 -5.87 11.69
CA LEU A 116 20.87 -6.24 12.13
C LEU A 116 19.89 -5.11 11.84
N VAL A 117 18.74 -5.43 11.26
CA VAL A 117 17.57 -4.54 11.26
C VAL A 117 16.71 -4.89 12.48
N VAL A 118 16.21 -3.88 13.19
CA VAL A 118 15.27 -4.02 14.31
C VAL A 118 14.12 -3.07 14.12
N GLY A 119 12.90 -3.59 14.10
CA GLY A 119 11.70 -2.77 14.13
C GLY A 119 11.32 -2.41 15.56
N VAL A 120 11.00 -1.15 15.84
CA VAL A 120 10.35 -0.68 17.05
C VAL A 120 8.93 -0.27 16.67
N HIS A 121 8.01 -1.23 16.78
CA HIS A 121 6.62 -1.01 16.44
C HIS A 121 5.94 -0.16 17.52
N SER A 122 5.66 1.09 17.19
CA SER A 122 5.12 2.12 18.08
C SER A 122 3.72 2.51 17.57
N PRO A 123 2.62 2.01 18.19
CA PRO A 123 1.31 2.02 17.58
C PRO A 123 0.65 3.40 17.52
N LYS A 124 -0.06 3.70 16.42
CA LYS A 124 -0.98 4.85 16.32
C LYS A 124 -2.38 4.52 16.86
N PHE A 125 -2.91 3.35 16.50
CA PHE A 125 -4.25 2.88 16.86
C PHE A 125 -4.20 1.85 18.01
N ASP A 126 -5.31 1.74 18.75
CA ASP A 126 -5.37 0.83 19.91
C ASP A 126 -5.18 -0.65 19.51
N GLU A 127 -5.75 -1.05 18.38
CA GLU A 127 -5.65 -2.44 17.92
C GLU A 127 -4.21 -2.84 17.55
N GLU A 128 -3.33 -1.87 17.23
CA GLU A 128 -1.92 -2.11 16.89
C GLU A 128 -1.06 -2.47 18.12
N LYS A 129 -1.58 -2.27 19.34
CA LYS A 129 -0.90 -2.66 20.59
C LYS A 129 -0.85 -4.18 20.80
N ASN A 130 -1.71 -4.93 20.11
CA ASN A 130 -1.86 -6.37 20.31
C ASN A 130 -0.75 -7.16 19.60
N ALA A 131 0.21 -7.70 20.37
CA ALA A 131 1.34 -8.46 19.83
C ALA A 131 0.95 -9.73 19.03
N ALA A 132 -0.18 -10.38 19.37
CA ALA A 132 -0.64 -11.55 18.64
C ALA A 132 -1.15 -11.17 17.24
N ARG A 133 -1.89 -10.06 17.14
CA ARG A 133 -2.32 -9.48 15.87
C ARG A 133 -1.14 -8.98 15.06
N LEU A 134 -0.21 -8.24 15.69
CA LEU A 134 0.98 -7.73 15.02
C LEU A 134 1.81 -8.86 14.39
N ARG A 135 1.83 -10.06 14.97
CA ARG A 135 2.47 -11.24 14.35
C ARG A 135 1.85 -11.59 13.00
N ASP A 136 0.54 -11.50 12.85
CA ASP A 136 -0.12 -11.70 11.55
C ASP A 136 0.25 -10.59 10.56
N THR A 137 0.38 -9.36 11.03
CA THR A 137 0.88 -8.24 10.22
C THR A 137 2.33 -8.45 9.76
N LEU A 138 3.23 -8.95 10.62
CA LEU A 138 4.62 -9.25 10.21
C LEU A 138 4.65 -10.34 9.12
N ARG A 139 3.79 -11.35 9.24
CA ARG A 139 3.67 -12.42 8.24
C ARG A 139 3.09 -11.90 6.92
N ASP A 140 2.10 -11.03 6.97
CA ASP A 140 1.53 -10.38 5.77
C ASP A 140 2.58 -9.53 5.07
N LEU A 141 3.24 -8.63 5.81
CA LEU A 141 4.23 -7.69 5.30
C LEU A 141 5.61 -8.33 5.04
N GLU A 142 5.74 -9.63 5.30
CA GLU A 142 6.96 -10.42 5.13
C GLU A 142 8.17 -9.89 5.92
N ILE A 143 7.91 -9.29 7.08
CA ILE A 143 8.92 -8.76 8.00
C ILE A 143 9.57 -9.93 8.75
N VAL A 144 10.89 -10.09 8.54
CA VAL A 144 11.68 -11.19 9.12
C VAL A 144 12.63 -10.74 10.25
N HIS A 145 12.95 -9.46 10.35
CA HIS A 145 13.74 -8.94 11.46
C HIS A 145 12.99 -8.99 12.81
N PRO A 146 13.73 -8.97 13.94
CA PRO A 146 13.16 -8.74 15.26
C PRO A 146 12.33 -7.47 15.34
N VAL A 147 11.21 -7.56 16.05
CA VAL A 147 10.35 -6.40 16.32
C VAL A 147 10.09 -6.29 17.82
N ALA A 148 10.46 -5.14 18.38
CA ALA A 148 10.06 -4.73 19.72
C ALA A 148 8.66 -4.11 19.67
N VAL A 149 7.72 -4.63 20.47
CA VAL A 149 6.35 -4.11 20.54
C VAL A 149 6.27 -3.02 21.60
N ASP A 150 6.39 -1.76 21.18
CA ASP A 150 6.37 -0.57 22.04
C ASP A 150 4.93 -0.06 22.27
N ALA A 151 4.06 -0.93 22.79
CA ALA A 151 2.63 -0.65 22.92
C ALA A 151 2.30 0.60 23.79
N ASN A 152 3.24 1.01 24.64
CA ASN A 152 3.13 2.15 25.55
C ASN A 152 3.95 3.38 25.09
N MET A 153 4.48 3.38 23.86
CA MET A 153 5.30 4.48 23.30
C MET A 153 6.54 4.83 24.15
N THR A 154 7.02 3.89 24.98
CA THR A 154 8.10 4.15 25.95
C THR A 154 9.46 4.25 25.27
N ILE A 155 9.71 3.40 24.27
CA ILE A 155 10.94 3.43 23.48
C ILE A 155 10.91 4.65 22.57
N TRP A 156 9.78 4.89 21.89
CA TRP A 156 9.53 6.06 21.06
C TRP A 156 9.86 7.38 21.80
N ASP A 157 9.33 7.56 23.01
CA ASP A 157 9.54 8.76 23.81
C ASP A 157 10.98 8.87 24.32
N ALA A 158 11.58 7.75 24.75
CA ALA A 158 12.97 7.73 25.21
C ALA A 158 13.97 8.11 24.11
N TRP A 159 13.66 7.75 22.87
CA TRP A 159 14.44 8.09 21.68
C TRP A 159 14.11 9.47 21.10
N GLY A 160 13.11 10.16 21.65
CA GLY A 160 12.71 11.49 21.20
C GLY A 160 12.10 11.49 19.79
N VAL A 161 11.55 10.36 19.33
CA VAL A 161 10.96 10.22 18.00
C VAL A 161 9.66 11.02 17.93
N ARG A 162 9.37 11.59 16.75
CA ARG A 162 8.20 12.47 16.53
C ARG A 162 7.45 12.22 15.23
N ALA A 163 7.93 11.32 14.38
CA ALA A 163 7.33 11.05 13.08
C ALA A 163 7.48 9.57 12.69
N TRP A 164 6.46 9.03 12.04
CA TRP A 164 6.46 7.70 11.46
C TRP A 164 6.72 7.79 9.94
N PRO A 165 7.64 6.98 9.38
CA PRO A 165 8.69 6.25 10.09
C PRO A 165 9.80 7.19 10.57
N THR A 166 10.68 6.68 11.43
CA THR A 166 11.99 7.29 11.72
C THR A 166 13.01 6.15 11.71
N VAL A 167 14.10 6.30 10.96
CA VAL A 167 15.12 5.26 10.81
C VAL A 167 16.43 5.77 11.40
N ALA A 168 17.13 4.91 12.14
CA ALA A 168 18.41 5.21 12.76
C ALA A 168 19.45 4.14 12.45
N VAL A 169 20.73 4.52 12.40
CA VAL A 169 21.87 3.61 12.35
C VAL A 169 22.67 3.75 13.63
N ILE A 170 22.86 2.62 14.31
CA ILE A 170 23.75 2.45 15.45
C ILE A 170 25.05 1.83 14.94
N ASP A 171 26.19 2.41 15.32
CA ASP A 171 27.49 1.84 14.99
C ASP A 171 27.83 0.58 15.81
N ALA A 172 28.94 -0.07 15.45
CA ALA A 172 29.39 -1.29 16.08
C ALA A 172 29.81 -1.12 17.57
N GLU A 173 30.01 0.10 18.05
CA GLU A 173 30.29 0.37 19.47
C GLU A 173 29.01 0.62 20.28
N GLY A 174 27.84 0.70 19.61
CA GLY A 174 26.54 0.91 20.22
C GLY A 174 26.15 2.39 20.37
N ARG A 175 26.69 3.27 19.52
CA ARG A 175 26.39 4.72 19.52
C ARG A 175 25.51 5.09 18.33
N LEU A 176 24.67 6.11 18.50
CA LEU A 176 23.81 6.60 17.43
C LEU A 176 24.65 7.35 16.39
N ALA A 177 24.82 6.77 15.21
CA ALA A 177 25.66 7.30 14.16
C ALA A 177 24.89 8.11 13.12
N TRP A 178 23.62 7.79 12.89
CA TRP A 178 22.75 8.47 11.93
C TRP A 178 21.28 8.30 12.33
N ILE A 179 20.44 9.29 12.02
CA ILE A 179 18.99 9.24 12.23
C ILE A 179 18.27 10.18 11.26
N GLU A 180 17.18 9.71 10.69
CA GLU A 180 16.33 10.48 9.78
C GLU A 180 14.85 10.22 10.07
N SER A 181 14.03 11.27 9.99
CA SER A 181 12.57 11.17 10.07
C SER A 181 11.96 11.15 8.67
N GLY A 182 11.02 10.24 8.44
CA GLY A 182 10.43 9.98 7.13
C GLY A 182 10.98 8.72 6.48
N GLU A 183 10.54 8.46 5.25
CA GLU A 183 11.05 7.37 4.42
C GLU A 183 12.51 7.65 4.04
N PRO A 184 13.46 6.77 4.41
CA PRO A 184 14.87 7.01 4.11
C PRO A 184 15.16 6.82 2.62
N ASP A 185 16.07 7.63 2.07
CA ASP A 185 16.64 7.33 0.76
C ASP A 185 17.40 5.99 0.82
N PRO A 186 17.11 5.02 -0.08
CA PRO A 186 17.77 3.71 -0.04
C PRO A 186 19.29 3.78 -0.20
N GLY A 187 19.80 4.74 -0.97
CA GLY A 187 21.22 4.95 -1.20
C GLY A 187 21.91 5.54 0.02
N GLU A 188 21.30 6.54 0.66
CA GLU A 188 21.82 7.14 1.89
C GLU A 188 21.85 6.15 3.06
N LEU A 189 20.75 5.41 3.30
CA LEU A 189 20.73 4.38 4.35
C LEU A 189 21.77 3.29 4.11
N SER A 190 21.90 2.79 2.87
CA SER A 190 22.92 1.80 2.53
C SER A 190 24.34 2.37 2.72
N GLY A 191 24.56 3.62 2.34
CA GLY A 191 25.84 4.31 2.53
C GLY A 191 26.21 4.46 4.00
N ALA A 192 25.26 4.86 4.86
CA ALA A 192 25.45 4.96 6.30
C ALA A 192 25.82 3.60 6.93
N VAL A 193 25.18 2.52 6.51
CA VAL A 193 25.51 1.15 6.98
C VAL A 193 26.92 0.73 6.51
N GLU A 194 27.28 0.99 5.25
CA GLU A 194 28.62 0.67 4.71
C GLU A 194 29.73 1.43 5.45
N GLU A 195 29.51 2.71 5.72
CA GLU A 195 30.44 3.56 6.43
C GLU A 195 30.62 3.08 7.88
N ALA A 196 29.54 2.77 8.59
CA ALA A 196 29.59 2.26 9.96
C ALA A 196 30.30 0.90 10.04
N LEU A 197 30.10 0.02 9.04
CA LEU A 197 30.85 -1.25 8.93
C LEU A 197 32.34 -1.01 8.66
N ALA A 198 32.70 0.00 7.87
CA ALA A 198 34.08 0.34 7.59
C ALA A 198 34.80 0.86 8.84
N GLU A 199 34.17 1.75 9.60
CA GLU A 199 34.69 2.21 10.89
C GLU A 199 34.84 1.06 11.89
N GLY A 200 33.83 0.19 12.00
CA GLY A 200 33.88 -0.98 12.88
C GLY A 200 35.01 -1.96 12.52
N ARG A 201 35.29 -2.14 11.21
CA ARG A 201 36.43 -2.92 10.72
C ARG A 201 37.75 -2.27 11.10
N ALA A 202 37.89 -0.96 10.89
CA ALA A 202 39.10 -0.21 11.21
C ALA A 202 39.42 -0.22 12.72
N ALA A 203 38.38 -0.16 13.56
CA ALA A 203 38.49 -0.26 15.01
C ALA A 203 38.59 -1.71 15.53
N ASN A 204 38.43 -2.72 14.67
CA ASN A 204 38.44 -4.14 15.01
C ASN A 204 37.42 -4.50 16.13
N VAL A 205 36.22 -3.91 16.05
CA VAL A 205 35.13 -4.12 17.03
C VAL A 205 34.00 -4.99 16.50
N LEU A 206 34.00 -5.33 15.21
CA LEU A 206 32.94 -6.13 14.59
C LEU A 206 32.84 -7.56 15.15
N ALA A 207 31.60 -7.99 15.35
CA ALA A 207 31.28 -9.36 15.74
C ALA A 207 31.59 -10.34 14.60
N LYS A 208 31.97 -11.56 14.98
CA LYS A 208 32.29 -12.65 14.03
C LYS A 208 31.09 -13.54 13.69
N ALA A 209 30.01 -13.41 14.44
CA ALA A 209 28.81 -14.23 14.30
C ALA A 209 27.57 -13.31 14.37
N PRO A 210 26.48 -13.65 13.65
CA PRO A 210 25.22 -12.92 13.75
C PRO A 210 24.64 -12.97 15.18
N ILE A 211 23.70 -12.06 15.44
CA ILE A 211 22.91 -12.09 16.67
C ILE A 211 22.13 -13.42 16.77
N GLU A 212 22.27 -14.09 17.90
CA GLU A 212 21.60 -15.35 18.18
C GLU A 212 20.11 -15.15 18.50
N GLY A 213 19.34 -16.22 18.33
CA GLY A 213 17.96 -16.26 18.80
C GLY A 213 16.93 -15.66 17.85
N LEU A 214 17.32 -15.24 16.64
CA LEU A 214 16.40 -14.82 15.59
C LEU A 214 15.47 -15.97 15.19
N ARG A 215 14.16 -15.70 15.09
CA ARG A 215 13.08 -16.67 14.81
C ARG A 215 12.04 -16.06 13.88
N PRO A 216 12.38 -15.72 12.62
CA PRO A 216 11.40 -15.20 11.67
C PRO A 216 10.24 -16.19 11.47
N ASP A 217 9.02 -15.68 11.47
CA ASP A 217 7.81 -16.47 11.26
C ASP A 217 7.08 -15.99 9.99
N ARG A 218 6.96 -16.88 9.00
CA ARG A 218 6.28 -16.59 7.73
C ARG A 218 4.82 -17.02 7.71
N GLY A 219 4.35 -17.67 8.77
CA GLY A 219 3.01 -18.24 8.85
C GLY A 219 2.78 -19.47 7.96
N PRO A 220 1.57 -20.05 7.99
CA PRO A 220 1.23 -21.21 7.17
C PRO A 220 1.04 -20.83 5.70
N ALA A 221 1.39 -21.74 4.80
CA ALA A 221 1.08 -21.64 3.37
C ALA A 221 -0.36 -22.15 3.11
N GLY A 222 -1.30 -21.22 2.93
CA GLY A 222 -2.71 -21.51 2.59
C GLY A 222 -2.98 -21.44 1.08
N ILE A 223 -4.22 -21.72 0.66
CA ILE A 223 -4.65 -21.47 -0.74
C ILE A 223 -4.80 -19.98 -1.04
N LEU A 224 -5.11 -19.18 -0.03
CA LEU A 224 -5.03 -17.72 -0.03
C LEU A 224 -4.08 -17.30 1.08
N ARG A 225 -3.52 -16.09 0.97
CA ARG A 225 -2.63 -15.49 1.95
C ARG A 225 -2.88 -13.99 2.00
N TYR A 226 -3.48 -13.55 3.11
CA TYR A 226 -3.84 -12.16 3.38
C TYR A 226 -4.52 -11.46 2.19
N PRO A 227 -5.70 -11.94 1.72
CA PRO A 227 -6.41 -11.28 0.63
C PRO A 227 -6.81 -9.86 1.02
N GLY A 228 -6.35 -8.86 0.26
CA GLY A 228 -6.54 -7.45 0.58
C GLY A 228 -7.82 -6.84 -0.01
N LYS A 229 -8.27 -7.31 -1.17
CA LYS A 229 -9.50 -6.84 -1.84
C LYS A 229 -10.26 -7.97 -2.51
N VAL A 230 -11.57 -7.77 -2.64
CA VAL A 230 -12.47 -8.66 -3.37
C VAL A 230 -13.48 -7.84 -4.16
N LEU A 231 -13.72 -8.21 -5.42
CA LEU A 231 -14.66 -7.57 -6.34
C LEU A 231 -15.65 -8.61 -6.87
N ALA A 232 -16.95 -8.32 -6.79
CA ALA A 232 -17.98 -9.10 -7.47
C ALA A 232 -17.93 -8.78 -8.97
N LEU A 233 -17.77 -9.81 -9.79
CA LEU A 233 -17.70 -9.68 -11.24
C LEU A 233 -19.09 -9.67 -11.87
N GLN A 234 -19.21 -9.07 -13.05
CA GLN A 234 -20.48 -9.02 -13.80
C GLN A 234 -21.03 -10.42 -14.15
N ASN A 235 -20.16 -11.43 -14.28
CA ASN A 235 -20.55 -12.82 -14.51
C ASN A 235 -21.04 -13.55 -13.24
N GLY A 236 -21.14 -12.86 -12.10
CA GLY A 236 -21.52 -13.42 -10.80
C GLY A 236 -20.37 -14.08 -10.03
N GLY A 237 -19.17 -14.14 -10.62
CA GLY A 237 -17.96 -14.61 -9.98
C GLY A 237 -17.30 -13.59 -9.06
N LEU A 238 -16.09 -13.91 -8.58
CA LEU A 238 -15.27 -13.00 -7.78
C LEU A 238 -13.89 -12.83 -8.40
N ALA A 239 -13.37 -11.60 -8.38
CA ALA A 239 -11.94 -11.34 -8.45
C ALA A 239 -11.40 -11.07 -7.04
N ILE A 240 -10.34 -11.76 -6.67
CA ILE A 240 -9.71 -11.69 -5.35
C ILE A 240 -8.26 -11.25 -5.55
N ALA A 241 -7.88 -10.18 -4.87
CA ALA A 241 -6.47 -9.82 -4.74
C ALA A 241 -5.88 -10.65 -3.60
N ASP A 242 -5.18 -11.73 -3.96
CA ASP A 242 -4.51 -12.63 -3.04
C ASP A 242 -3.13 -12.03 -2.69
N THR A 243 -3.18 -10.93 -1.92
CA THR A 243 -2.11 -9.95 -1.77
C THR A 243 -0.79 -10.56 -1.30
N GLY A 244 -0.84 -11.40 -0.26
CA GLY A 244 0.34 -12.08 0.28
C GLY A 244 0.87 -13.25 -0.57
N HIS A 245 0.19 -13.58 -1.67
CA HIS A 245 0.70 -14.44 -2.75
C HIS A 245 0.98 -13.67 -4.04
N HIS A 246 0.95 -12.34 -4.04
CA HIS A 246 1.34 -11.53 -5.19
C HIS A 246 0.59 -11.90 -6.49
N ARG A 247 -0.71 -12.20 -6.38
CA ARG A 247 -1.52 -12.69 -7.51
C ARG A 247 -2.99 -12.28 -7.43
N ILE A 248 -3.68 -12.38 -8.56
CA ILE A 248 -5.14 -12.19 -8.69
C ILE A 248 -5.80 -13.53 -9.02
N VAL A 249 -6.86 -13.87 -8.29
CA VAL A 249 -7.64 -15.10 -8.48
C VAL A 249 -9.04 -14.74 -8.98
N LEU A 250 -9.45 -15.34 -10.10
CA LEU A 250 -10.81 -15.23 -10.63
C LEU A 250 -11.57 -16.53 -10.39
N THR A 251 -12.80 -16.41 -9.91
CA THR A 251 -13.71 -17.53 -9.67
C THR A 251 -15.02 -17.33 -10.42
N ASN A 252 -15.73 -18.41 -10.70
CA ASN A 252 -17.13 -18.36 -11.12
C ASN A 252 -18.07 -18.21 -9.90
N ALA A 253 -19.38 -18.08 -10.15
CA ALA A 253 -20.38 -17.90 -9.10
C ALA A 253 -20.45 -19.06 -8.07
N ALA A 254 -20.01 -20.25 -8.45
CA ALA A 254 -19.94 -21.43 -7.58
C ALA A 254 -18.65 -21.49 -6.75
N GLY A 255 -17.71 -20.56 -6.95
CA GLY A 255 -16.42 -20.54 -6.26
C GLY A 255 -15.34 -21.42 -6.91
N ALA A 256 -15.58 -21.97 -8.10
CA ALA A 256 -14.53 -22.67 -8.84
C ALA A 256 -13.60 -21.66 -9.52
N VAL A 257 -12.29 -21.88 -9.41
CA VAL A 257 -11.27 -21.03 -10.03
C VAL A 257 -11.36 -21.13 -11.55
N GLU A 258 -11.47 -19.98 -12.22
CA GLU A 258 -11.44 -19.86 -13.68
C GLU A 258 -10.05 -19.46 -14.18
N ALA A 259 -9.36 -18.60 -13.44
CA ALA A 259 -8.03 -18.11 -13.80
C ALA A 259 -7.26 -17.61 -12.59
N VAL A 260 -5.94 -17.68 -12.68
CA VAL A 260 -4.99 -17.09 -11.74
C VAL A 260 -3.99 -16.29 -12.56
N PHE A 261 -3.71 -15.06 -12.14
CA PHE A 261 -2.74 -14.16 -12.76
C PHE A 261 -1.70 -13.78 -11.73
N GLY A 262 -0.42 -13.99 -12.02
CA GLY A 262 0.68 -13.79 -11.07
C GLY A 262 1.42 -15.10 -10.81
N ALA A 263 2.74 -15.09 -10.95
CA ALA A 263 3.60 -16.25 -10.73
C ALA A 263 3.72 -16.67 -9.25
N GLY A 264 3.26 -15.82 -8.31
CA GLY A 264 3.36 -16.08 -6.87
C GLY A 264 4.54 -15.39 -6.18
N GLU A 265 5.38 -14.70 -6.94
CA GLU A 265 6.54 -13.93 -6.46
C GLU A 265 6.34 -12.42 -6.67
N ALA A 266 6.94 -11.63 -5.79
CA ALA A 266 6.93 -10.17 -5.91
C ALA A 266 7.69 -9.71 -7.17
N GLY A 267 7.07 -8.84 -7.96
CA GLY A 267 7.72 -8.17 -9.09
C GLY A 267 6.73 -7.43 -9.98
N ALA A 268 7.22 -6.79 -11.04
CA ALA A 268 6.43 -5.94 -11.94
C ALA A 268 6.36 -6.44 -13.39
N LYS A 269 6.64 -7.72 -13.63
CA LYS A 269 6.78 -8.27 -14.98
C LYS A 269 5.41 -8.36 -15.66
N ASP A 270 5.31 -7.81 -16.88
CA ASP A 270 4.17 -8.00 -17.79
C ASP A 270 4.27 -9.36 -18.52
N GLY A 271 3.16 -9.85 -19.08
CA GLY A 271 3.15 -11.07 -19.90
C GLY A 271 1.93 -11.96 -19.67
N ALA A 272 2.04 -13.22 -20.05
CA ALA A 272 0.98 -14.21 -19.84
C ALA A 272 0.70 -14.43 -18.34
N ALA A 273 -0.54 -14.79 -18.02
CA ALA A 273 -1.07 -14.94 -16.66
C ALA A 273 -0.14 -15.66 -15.67
N GLU A 274 0.49 -16.76 -16.10
CA GLU A 274 1.33 -17.61 -15.25
C GLU A 274 2.76 -17.06 -15.06
N SER A 275 3.16 -16.05 -15.84
CA SER A 275 4.51 -15.49 -15.88
C SER A 275 4.60 -14.03 -15.45
N ALA A 276 3.48 -13.31 -15.48
CA ALA A 276 3.38 -11.96 -14.97
C ALA A 276 3.60 -11.98 -13.45
N THR A 277 4.14 -10.91 -12.90
CA THR A 277 4.32 -10.74 -11.45
C THR A 277 3.64 -9.46 -10.98
N PHE A 278 3.16 -9.50 -9.73
CA PHE A 278 2.59 -8.37 -9.02
C PHE A 278 3.37 -8.16 -7.72
N GLN A 279 3.16 -7.04 -7.03
CA GLN A 279 3.70 -6.80 -5.70
C GLN A 279 2.61 -6.27 -4.78
N ARG A 280 2.09 -7.15 -3.93
CA ARG A 280 1.01 -6.85 -2.98
C ARG A 280 -0.17 -6.12 -3.65
N PRO A 281 -0.82 -6.73 -4.68
CA PRO A 281 -1.94 -6.09 -5.35
C PRO A 281 -3.13 -5.88 -4.39
N GLN A 282 -3.87 -4.79 -4.60
CA GLN A 282 -5.04 -4.39 -3.83
C GLN A 282 -6.25 -4.17 -4.75
N GLY A 283 -6.68 -2.92 -4.96
CA GLY A 283 -7.89 -2.53 -5.68
C GLY A 283 -8.12 -3.20 -7.02
N LEU A 284 -9.38 -3.50 -7.31
CA LEU A 284 -9.80 -4.19 -8.53
C LEU A 284 -11.01 -3.48 -9.13
N THR A 285 -11.04 -3.30 -10.46
CA THR A 285 -12.25 -2.80 -11.13
C THR A 285 -12.41 -3.36 -12.55
N GLU A 286 -13.64 -3.64 -12.97
CA GLU A 286 -13.94 -4.11 -14.33
C GLU A 286 -14.25 -2.92 -15.27
N VAL A 287 -13.59 -2.89 -16.42
CA VAL A 287 -13.90 -1.97 -17.53
C VAL A 287 -14.15 -2.80 -18.78
N GLY A 288 -15.41 -2.91 -19.18
CA GLY A 288 -15.79 -3.83 -20.25
C GLY A 288 -15.53 -5.28 -19.82
N SER A 289 -14.77 -6.02 -20.64
CA SER A 289 -14.35 -7.40 -20.35
C SER A 289 -13.03 -7.50 -19.58
N ASP A 290 -12.34 -6.38 -19.36
CA ASP A 290 -10.99 -6.37 -18.80
C ASP A 290 -11.02 -6.01 -17.32
N LEU A 291 -10.04 -6.51 -16.57
CA LEU A 291 -9.87 -6.21 -15.16
C LEU A 291 -8.66 -5.30 -14.97
N TYR A 292 -8.82 -4.23 -14.18
CA TYR A 292 -7.74 -3.34 -13.79
C TYR A 292 -7.39 -3.58 -12.33
N VAL A 293 -6.10 -3.53 -12.03
CA VAL A 293 -5.52 -3.89 -10.74
C VAL A 293 -4.63 -2.76 -10.25
N ALA A 294 -4.86 -2.31 -9.01
CA ALA A 294 -3.94 -1.47 -8.27
C ALA A 294 -2.83 -2.39 -7.73
N ASP A 295 -1.67 -2.34 -8.38
CA ASP A 295 -0.51 -3.13 -8.01
C ASP A 295 0.36 -2.30 -7.05
N THR A 296 -0.13 -2.23 -5.81
CA THR A 296 0.20 -1.20 -4.83
C THR A 296 1.68 -1.12 -4.51
N GLY A 297 2.33 -2.28 -4.31
CA GLY A 297 3.75 -2.33 -3.99
C GLY A 297 4.68 -2.00 -5.16
N ASN A 298 4.18 -2.07 -6.40
CA ASN A 298 4.91 -1.63 -7.59
C ASN A 298 4.62 -0.19 -7.97
N HIS A 299 3.65 0.47 -7.33
CA HIS A 299 3.19 1.81 -7.72
C HIS A 299 2.65 1.84 -9.17
N LEU A 300 1.95 0.77 -9.57
CA LEU A 300 1.43 0.58 -10.93
C LEU A 300 -0.09 0.39 -10.95
N ILE A 301 -0.69 0.73 -12.09
CA ILE A 301 -1.99 0.19 -12.51
C ILE A 301 -1.74 -0.84 -13.60
N ARG A 302 -2.22 -2.05 -13.38
CA ARG A 302 -2.08 -3.18 -14.32
C ARG A 302 -3.44 -3.48 -14.95
N LYS A 303 -3.43 -3.96 -16.18
CA LYS A 303 -4.60 -4.42 -16.93
C LYS A 303 -4.45 -5.90 -17.21
N ILE A 304 -5.49 -6.66 -16.92
CA ILE A 304 -5.66 -8.05 -17.28
C ILE A 304 -6.68 -8.12 -18.42
N ASP A 305 -6.21 -8.49 -19.62
CA ASP A 305 -7.10 -8.89 -20.71
C ASP A 305 -7.58 -10.31 -20.44
N ARG A 306 -8.86 -10.46 -20.08
CA ARG A 306 -9.42 -11.76 -19.67
C ARG A 306 -9.58 -12.74 -20.83
N ARG A 307 -9.54 -12.25 -22.08
CA ARG A 307 -9.67 -13.08 -23.28
C ARG A 307 -8.32 -13.63 -23.71
N THR A 308 -7.28 -12.80 -23.77
CA THR A 308 -5.92 -13.24 -24.13
C THR A 308 -5.15 -13.81 -22.95
N ARG A 309 -5.62 -13.53 -21.72
CA ARG A 309 -4.93 -13.85 -20.46
C ARG A 309 -3.57 -13.16 -20.32
N GLU A 310 -3.43 -11.97 -20.89
CA GLU A 310 -2.23 -11.15 -20.76
C GLU A 310 -2.40 -10.07 -19.68
N VAL A 311 -1.32 -9.85 -18.92
CA VAL A 311 -1.17 -8.76 -17.96
C VAL A 311 -0.25 -7.71 -18.56
N THR A 312 -0.69 -6.45 -18.55
CA THR A 312 0.07 -5.31 -19.06
C THR A 312 0.06 -4.16 -18.07
N THR A 313 1.15 -3.42 -17.98
CA THR A 313 1.21 -2.18 -17.20
C THR A 313 0.59 -1.04 -18.00
N VAL A 314 -0.36 -0.32 -17.43
CA VAL A 314 -1.10 0.74 -18.15
C VAL A 314 -0.89 2.13 -17.53
N ALA A 315 -0.53 2.21 -16.25
CA ALA A 315 -0.13 3.46 -15.61
C ALA A 315 0.92 3.23 -14.53
N GLY A 316 1.68 4.27 -14.20
CA GLY A 316 2.77 4.23 -13.24
C GLY A 316 4.14 3.95 -13.87
N THR A 317 5.19 4.30 -13.14
CA THR A 317 6.60 4.17 -13.54
C THR A 317 7.27 2.90 -13.02
N GLY A 318 6.68 2.24 -12.02
CA GLY A 318 7.29 1.10 -11.32
C GLY A 318 8.19 1.49 -10.15
N VAL A 319 8.29 2.80 -9.87
CA VAL A 319 8.99 3.37 -8.72
C VAL A 319 8.06 4.27 -7.95
N ILE A 320 8.33 4.44 -6.65
CA ILE A 320 7.54 5.32 -5.79
C ILE A 320 7.57 6.77 -6.31
N GLY A 321 6.40 7.36 -6.54
CA GLY A 321 6.30 8.79 -6.83
C GLY A 321 6.74 9.62 -5.62
N THR A 322 7.63 10.58 -5.82
CA THR A 322 8.17 11.44 -4.75
C THR A 322 7.38 12.72 -4.54
N GLU A 323 6.64 13.16 -5.56
CA GLU A 323 5.85 14.40 -5.54
C GLU A 323 4.36 14.10 -5.69
N PRO A 324 3.48 14.88 -5.03
CA PRO A 324 2.04 14.82 -5.28
C PRO A 324 1.70 15.08 -6.75
N LEU A 325 0.63 14.45 -7.23
CA LEU A 325 0.11 14.77 -8.56
C LEU A 325 -0.43 16.20 -8.59
N VAL A 326 -0.28 16.83 -9.74
CA VAL A 326 -0.84 18.16 -10.03
C VAL A 326 -2.02 18.04 -11.00
N SER A 327 -2.74 19.15 -11.20
CA SER A 327 -3.92 19.18 -12.07
C SER A 327 -3.61 18.98 -13.56
N GLN A 328 -2.34 19.14 -13.97
CA GLN A 328 -1.89 18.87 -15.33
C GLN A 328 -1.96 17.37 -15.64
N GLU A 329 -2.34 17.03 -16.87
CA GLU A 329 -2.34 15.65 -17.33
C GLU A 329 -0.92 15.11 -17.52
N HIS A 330 -0.72 13.90 -17.04
CA HIS A 330 0.47 13.08 -17.27
C HIS A 330 0.13 11.97 -18.26
N THR A 331 1.09 11.59 -19.10
CA THR A 331 1.04 10.29 -19.78
C THR A 331 1.00 9.20 -18.71
N ALA A 332 0.05 8.27 -18.81
CA ALA A 332 -0.21 7.30 -17.74
C ALA A 332 1.02 6.47 -17.38
N ARG A 333 1.79 6.02 -18.37
CA ARG A 333 3.02 5.21 -18.21
C ARG A 333 4.21 5.98 -17.59
N THR A 334 4.09 7.29 -17.42
CA THR A 334 5.11 8.13 -16.76
C THR A 334 4.53 8.88 -15.57
N ALA A 335 3.30 8.59 -15.15
CA ALA A 335 2.68 9.21 -13.99
C ALA A 335 3.37 8.71 -12.71
N PRO A 336 3.81 9.61 -11.81
CA PRO A 336 4.49 9.25 -10.56
C PRO A 336 3.46 8.78 -9.52
N LEU A 337 2.86 7.61 -9.74
CA LEU A 337 1.88 7.08 -8.80
C LEU A 337 2.53 6.74 -7.46
N ARG A 338 1.77 6.91 -6.37
CA ARG A 338 2.25 6.63 -5.02
C ARG A 338 1.26 5.73 -4.28
N SER A 339 1.52 4.43 -4.32
CA SER A 339 0.73 3.37 -3.68
C SER A 339 -0.77 3.43 -4.05
N PRO A 340 -1.13 3.18 -5.32
CA PRO A 340 -2.54 3.04 -5.68
C PRO A 340 -3.14 1.88 -4.89
N TRP A 341 -4.19 2.15 -4.12
CA TRP A 341 -4.75 1.20 -3.15
C TRP A 341 -6.13 0.68 -3.56
N ASP A 342 -6.97 1.54 -4.15
CA ASP A 342 -8.26 1.13 -4.69
C ASP A 342 -8.56 1.76 -6.05
N LEU A 343 -9.39 1.07 -6.83
CA LEU A 343 -9.80 1.47 -8.18
C LEU A 343 -11.31 1.44 -8.30
N LEU A 344 -11.88 2.53 -8.84
CA LEU A 344 -13.32 2.62 -9.14
C LEU A 344 -13.53 3.08 -10.58
N HIS A 345 -14.03 2.18 -11.43
CA HIS A 345 -14.52 2.54 -12.74
C HIS A 345 -15.84 3.32 -12.65
N TYR A 346 -15.89 4.49 -13.27
CA TYR A 346 -17.09 5.31 -13.43
C TYR A 346 -17.07 6.03 -14.78
N LYS A 347 -18.12 5.81 -15.59
CA LYS A 347 -18.34 6.47 -16.90
C LYS A 347 -17.12 6.42 -17.85
N GLY A 348 -16.39 5.30 -17.86
CA GLY A 348 -15.25 5.06 -18.75
C GLY A 348 -13.89 5.51 -18.20
N SER A 349 -13.85 6.22 -17.08
CA SER A 349 -12.62 6.57 -16.37
C SER A 349 -12.46 5.71 -15.11
N ILE A 350 -11.23 5.54 -14.64
CA ILE A 350 -10.92 4.85 -13.39
C ILE A 350 -10.44 5.89 -12.38
N TYR A 351 -11.19 6.04 -11.29
CA TYR A 351 -10.74 6.80 -10.12
C TYR A 351 -9.80 5.92 -9.30
N VAL A 352 -8.71 6.52 -8.83
CA VAL A 352 -7.61 5.82 -8.15
C VAL A 352 -7.40 6.47 -6.80
N ALA A 353 -7.53 5.68 -5.74
CA ALA A 353 -7.13 6.11 -4.40
C ALA A 353 -5.60 5.94 -4.28
N LEU A 354 -4.88 7.06 -4.31
CA LEU A 354 -3.44 7.10 -4.11
C LEU A 354 -3.16 7.29 -2.62
N ALA A 355 -3.07 6.17 -1.92
CA ALA A 355 -2.90 6.15 -0.47
C ALA A 355 -1.63 6.90 -0.04
N GLY A 356 -0.53 6.69 -0.77
CA GLY A 356 0.77 7.21 -0.40
C GLY A 356 0.98 8.69 -0.68
N SER A 357 0.23 9.29 -1.60
CA SER A 357 0.25 10.74 -1.81
C SER A 357 -0.99 11.43 -1.24
N HIS A 358 -1.86 10.71 -0.53
CA HIS A 358 -3.08 11.23 0.07
C HIS A 358 -4.00 11.95 -0.94
N GLN A 359 -4.15 11.35 -2.13
CA GLN A 359 -4.84 11.95 -3.26
C GLN A 359 -5.78 10.97 -3.96
N ILE A 360 -6.74 11.53 -4.69
CA ILE A 360 -7.56 10.82 -5.66
C ILE A 360 -7.13 11.26 -7.06
N ALA A 361 -6.71 10.30 -7.88
CA ALA A 361 -6.43 10.53 -9.29
C ALA A 361 -7.55 10.00 -10.19
N VAL A 362 -7.57 10.46 -11.43
CA VAL A 362 -8.38 9.89 -12.51
C VAL A 362 -7.45 9.41 -13.61
N PHE A 363 -7.59 8.14 -13.95
CA PHE A 363 -6.95 7.48 -15.09
C PHE A 363 -7.98 7.30 -16.22
N ASP A 364 -7.65 7.79 -17.40
CA ASP A 364 -8.41 7.52 -18.63
C ASP A 364 -7.71 6.39 -19.42
N PRO A 365 -8.28 5.17 -19.46
CA PRO A 365 -7.67 4.05 -20.17
C PRO A 365 -7.72 4.17 -21.69
N LYS A 366 -8.59 5.01 -22.26
CA LYS A 366 -8.67 5.25 -23.71
C LYS A 366 -7.64 6.27 -24.17
N MET A 367 -7.50 7.35 -23.41
CA MET A 367 -6.53 8.42 -23.70
C MET A 367 -5.12 8.06 -23.22
N GLY A 368 -4.99 7.15 -22.25
CA GLY A 368 -3.71 6.82 -21.65
C GLY A 368 -3.15 7.97 -20.80
N THR A 369 -4.01 8.70 -20.09
CA THR A 369 -3.64 9.86 -19.28
C THR A 369 -4.05 9.69 -17.81
N VAL A 370 -3.29 10.28 -16.92
CA VAL A 370 -3.57 10.36 -15.47
C VAL A 370 -3.49 11.82 -15.04
N ARG A 371 -4.39 12.26 -14.17
CA ARG A 371 -4.33 13.58 -13.54
C ARG A 371 -4.88 13.57 -12.12
N LEU A 372 -4.56 14.61 -11.37
CA LEU A 372 -5.22 14.86 -10.08
C LEU A 372 -6.73 15.07 -10.28
N TYR A 373 -7.51 14.48 -9.39
CA TYR A 373 -8.93 14.76 -9.24
C TYR A 373 -9.22 15.50 -7.93
N ALA A 374 -8.71 15.00 -6.80
CA ALA A 374 -8.89 15.61 -5.49
C ALA A 374 -7.69 15.34 -4.57
N GLY A 375 -7.46 16.22 -3.59
CA GLY A 375 -6.41 16.10 -2.58
C GLY A 375 -5.23 17.03 -2.82
N SER A 376 -4.89 17.82 -1.82
CA SER A 376 -3.72 18.72 -1.81
C SER A 376 -2.38 17.99 -1.67
N GLY A 377 -2.41 16.72 -1.27
CA GLY A 377 -1.22 15.92 -0.94
C GLY A 377 -0.82 15.98 0.53
N ARG A 378 -1.38 16.90 1.33
CA ARG A 378 -1.18 16.93 2.77
C ARG A 378 -1.95 15.79 3.45
N GLU A 379 -1.30 15.12 4.40
CA GLU A 379 -1.97 14.17 5.30
C GLU A 379 -2.80 14.93 6.35
N ALA A 380 -4.10 15.11 6.06
CA ALA A 380 -5.02 15.79 6.97
C ALA A 380 -6.47 15.46 6.61
N ARG A 381 -7.41 15.93 7.43
CA ARG A 381 -8.83 15.96 7.08
C ARG A 381 -9.30 17.40 6.89
N GLU A 382 -9.32 17.83 5.64
CA GLU A 382 -9.81 19.17 5.28
C GLU A 382 -10.90 19.03 4.19
N ASP A 383 -12.09 19.57 4.45
CA ASP A 383 -13.20 19.63 3.49
C ASP A 383 -13.10 20.87 2.60
N GLY A 384 -13.89 20.94 1.53
CA GLY A 384 -13.92 22.07 0.60
C GLY A 384 -13.66 21.66 -0.85
N PRO A 385 -13.23 22.59 -1.73
CA PRO A 385 -12.98 22.29 -3.14
C PRO A 385 -12.01 21.13 -3.32
N ALA A 386 -12.30 20.21 -4.25
CA ALA A 386 -11.61 18.91 -4.40
C ALA A 386 -10.08 19.01 -4.41
N GLN A 387 -9.51 19.97 -5.14
CA GLN A 387 -8.05 20.12 -5.23
C GLN A 387 -7.41 20.72 -3.96
N ALA A 388 -8.17 21.45 -3.15
CA ALA A 388 -7.68 22.07 -1.92
C ALA A 388 -7.92 21.18 -0.68
N ALA A 389 -8.92 20.31 -0.73
CA ALA A 389 -9.22 19.36 0.33
C ALA A 389 -8.02 18.46 0.65
N ALA A 390 -7.96 17.95 1.88
CA ALA A 390 -6.94 17.02 2.33
C ALA A 390 -7.55 15.68 2.74
N PHE A 391 -6.82 14.63 2.41
CA PHE A 391 -7.10 13.25 2.78
C PHE A 391 -5.92 12.70 3.59
N ALA A 392 -6.10 11.54 4.19
CA ALA A 392 -5.08 10.81 4.90
C ALA A 392 -5.23 9.31 4.58
N GLN A 393 -4.41 8.87 3.63
CA GLN A 393 -4.36 7.50 3.15
C GLN A 393 -5.71 6.97 2.66
N PRO A 394 -6.27 7.53 1.56
CA PRO A 394 -7.49 7.00 0.97
C PRO A 394 -7.27 5.54 0.52
N SER A 395 -8.09 4.61 1.00
CA SER A 395 -7.89 3.16 0.77
C SER A 395 -9.10 2.44 0.16
N ALA A 396 -10.25 3.10 0.04
CA ALA A 396 -11.37 2.55 -0.71
C ALA A 396 -12.23 3.62 -1.40
N LEU A 397 -12.82 3.26 -2.53
CA LEU A 397 -13.68 4.13 -3.33
C LEU A 397 -15.04 3.47 -3.59
N ALA A 398 -16.10 4.27 -3.59
CA ALA A 398 -17.43 3.83 -4.01
C ALA A 398 -18.23 4.99 -4.62
N THR A 399 -19.34 4.72 -5.30
CA THR A 399 -20.18 5.76 -5.89
C THR A 399 -21.65 5.40 -5.81
N ASP A 400 -22.50 6.42 -5.58
CA ASP A 400 -23.95 6.34 -5.75
C ASP A 400 -24.42 7.01 -7.06
N GLU A 401 -23.48 7.17 -8.01
CA GLU A 401 -23.59 7.90 -9.27
C GLU A 401 -23.65 9.44 -9.15
N LYS A 402 -23.91 9.98 -7.96
CA LYS A 402 -23.96 11.43 -7.69
C LYS A 402 -22.71 11.93 -6.98
N SER A 403 -22.17 11.12 -6.07
CA SER A 403 -20.97 11.41 -5.30
C SER A 403 -19.96 10.27 -5.41
N LEU A 404 -18.68 10.62 -5.46
CA LEU A 404 -17.58 9.72 -5.16
C LEU A 404 -17.39 9.67 -3.65
N PHE A 405 -17.50 8.49 -3.06
CA PHE A 405 -17.17 8.25 -1.66
C PHE A 405 -15.73 7.79 -1.54
N VAL A 406 -15.02 8.36 -0.58
CA VAL A 406 -13.63 8.04 -0.26
C VAL A 406 -13.57 7.56 1.18
N LEU A 407 -13.06 6.36 1.39
CA LEU A 407 -12.72 5.87 2.72
C LEU A 407 -11.30 6.34 3.06
N ASP A 408 -11.21 7.19 4.06
CA ASP A 408 -10.02 7.93 4.44
C ASP A 408 -9.46 7.33 5.73
N SER A 409 -8.53 6.38 5.57
CA SER A 409 -8.25 5.36 6.59
C SER A 409 -7.56 5.92 7.82
N GLU A 410 -6.56 6.79 7.64
CA GLU A 410 -5.78 7.36 8.74
C GLU A 410 -6.60 8.36 9.57
N THR A 411 -7.63 8.97 8.97
CA THR A 411 -8.61 9.82 9.69
C THR A 411 -9.82 9.04 10.20
N SER A 412 -9.87 7.73 9.92
CA SER A 412 -10.98 6.84 10.28
C SER A 412 -12.35 7.41 9.84
N SER A 413 -12.41 7.93 8.62
CA SER A 413 -13.55 8.70 8.13
C SER A 413 -14.05 8.26 6.76
N VAL A 414 -15.33 8.54 6.49
CA VAL A 414 -15.90 8.43 5.14
C VAL A 414 -16.12 9.85 4.64
N ARG A 415 -15.57 10.15 3.46
CA ARG A 415 -15.67 11.45 2.78
C ARG A 415 -16.51 11.29 1.51
N ALA A 416 -17.13 12.36 1.05
CA ALA A 416 -17.88 12.40 -0.19
C ALA A 416 -17.44 13.59 -1.04
N ILE A 417 -17.23 13.34 -2.33
CA ILE A 417 -16.94 14.35 -3.36
C ILE A 417 -18.15 14.39 -4.28
N ASP A 418 -18.86 15.50 -4.30
CA ASP A 418 -19.99 15.68 -5.21
C ASP A 418 -19.48 15.86 -6.66
N PHE A 419 -19.95 15.03 -7.59
CA PHE A 419 -19.44 15.07 -8.97
C PHE A 419 -19.80 16.36 -9.72
N ALA A 420 -20.88 17.04 -9.34
CA ALA A 420 -21.34 18.24 -10.04
C ALA A 420 -20.60 19.50 -9.59
N THR A 421 -20.27 19.59 -8.30
CA THR A 421 -19.66 20.76 -7.68
C THR A 421 -18.17 20.59 -7.38
N ALA A 422 -17.66 19.35 -7.45
CA ALA A 422 -16.30 18.98 -7.06
C ALA A 422 -15.95 19.47 -5.64
N ASN A 423 -16.90 19.37 -4.71
CA ASN A 423 -16.70 19.73 -3.32
C ASN A 423 -16.65 18.49 -2.42
N VAL A 424 -15.65 18.44 -1.55
CA VAL A 424 -15.42 17.39 -0.55
C VAL A 424 -16.14 17.77 0.73
N ARG A 425 -16.83 16.81 1.33
CA ARG A 425 -17.40 16.88 2.67
C ARG A 425 -17.13 15.60 3.46
N THR A 426 -17.05 15.72 4.77
CA THR A 426 -17.02 14.57 5.67
C THR A 426 -18.44 14.03 5.87
N VAL A 427 -18.62 12.71 5.71
CA VAL A 427 -19.89 12.01 5.95
C VAL A 427 -19.98 11.56 7.40
N ILE A 428 -18.94 10.86 7.87
CA ILE A 428 -18.74 10.41 9.26
C ILE A 428 -17.25 10.35 9.56
N GLY A 429 -16.88 10.29 10.84
CA GLY A 429 -15.49 10.30 11.29
C GLY A 429 -15.04 11.71 11.67
N VAL A 430 -14.02 11.79 12.53
CA VAL A 430 -13.62 13.06 13.15
C VAL A 430 -12.23 13.48 12.73
N ASP A 431 -11.14 12.81 13.10
CA ASP A 431 -9.77 13.26 12.75
C ASP A 431 -8.74 12.13 12.90
N LEU A 432 -7.48 12.39 12.55
CA LEU A 432 -6.32 11.47 12.57
C LEU A 432 -6.13 10.70 13.88
N PHE A 433 -6.51 11.29 15.02
CA PHE A 433 -6.35 10.68 16.36
C PHE A 433 -7.68 10.56 17.11
N VAL A 434 -8.80 10.68 16.40
CA VAL A 434 -10.15 10.56 16.98
C VAL A 434 -10.87 9.38 16.33
N PHE A 435 -10.48 8.19 16.76
CA PHE A 435 -10.97 6.89 16.31
C PHE A 435 -11.72 6.15 17.42
N GLY A 436 -12.24 4.96 17.12
CA GLY A 436 -12.90 4.08 18.08
C GLY A 436 -13.98 3.23 17.42
N ASP A 437 -14.89 2.70 18.21
CA ASP A 437 -15.97 1.83 17.74
C ASP A 437 -17.32 2.28 18.29
N VAL A 438 -17.92 3.26 17.63
CA VAL A 438 -19.18 3.87 18.09
C VAL A 438 -20.14 4.00 16.91
N ASP A 439 -21.35 3.48 17.12
CA ASP A 439 -22.45 3.60 16.17
C ASP A 439 -23.29 4.87 16.42
N GLY A 440 -24.05 5.31 15.41
CA GLY A 440 -24.98 6.43 15.51
C GLY A 440 -24.74 7.53 14.48
N GLU A 441 -25.14 8.75 14.84
CA GLU A 441 -25.05 9.95 14.00
C GLU A 441 -23.58 10.38 13.77
N ALA A 442 -23.35 11.16 12.71
CA ALA A 442 -22.01 11.50 12.21
C ALA A 442 -21.05 12.06 13.27
N SER A 443 -21.54 12.91 14.19
CA SER A 443 -20.72 13.51 15.25
C SER A 443 -20.23 12.51 16.29
N LYS A 444 -20.93 11.39 16.45
CA LYS A 444 -20.63 10.33 17.42
C LYS A 444 -20.00 9.10 16.78
N ALA A 445 -20.30 8.84 15.52
CA ALA A 445 -19.77 7.73 14.76
C ALA A 445 -18.24 7.67 14.88
N ARG A 446 -17.71 6.49 15.21
CA ARG A 446 -16.27 6.21 15.23
C ARG A 446 -16.00 4.91 14.48
N LEU A 447 -14.93 4.95 13.70
CA LEU A 447 -14.30 3.84 13.00
C LEU A 447 -12.84 3.76 13.48
N GLN A 448 -12.15 2.68 13.13
CA GLN A 448 -10.72 2.50 13.40
C GLN A 448 -10.04 1.87 12.19
N HIS A 449 -9.21 2.67 11.51
CA HIS A 449 -8.48 2.31 10.29
C HIS A 449 -9.30 1.45 9.30
N PRO A 450 -10.45 1.95 8.82
CA PRO A 450 -11.27 1.22 7.86
C PRO A 450 -10.60 1.25 6.47
N ILE A 451 -10.40 0.10 5.82
CA ILE A 451 -9.68 0.04 4.52
C ILE A 451 -10.50 -0.56 3.38
N GLY A 452 -11.71 -1.06 3.63
CA GLY A 452 -12.62 -1.59 2.61
C GLY A 452 -13.96 -0.86 2.60
N MET A 453 -14.47 -0.50 1.43
CA MET A 453 -15.81 0.08 1.28
C MET A 453 -16.44 -0.29 -0.05
N THR A 454 -17.76 -0.44 -0.08
CA THR A 454 -18.54 -0.59 -1.30
C THR A 454 -19.89 0.10 -1.15
N TYR A 455 -20.49 0.54 -2.25
CA TYR A 455 -21.86 1.08 -2.27
C TYR A 455 -22.81 0.05 -2.87
N GLY A 456 -23.96 -0.14 -2.23
CA GLY A 456 -25.02 -0.97 -2.78
C GLY A 456 -26.23 -1.03 -1.86
N GLN A 457 -27.40 -1.26 -2.44
CA GLN A 457 -28.68 -1.25 -1.72
C GLN A 457 -28.92 0.05 -0.91
N GLY A 458 -28.51 1.20 -1.46
CA GLY A 458 -28.75 2.51 -0.87
C GLY A 458 -27.90 2.84 0.35
N ALA A 459 -26.77 2.17 0.54
CA ALA A 459 -25.85 2.42 1.65
C ALA A 459 -24.40 2.14 1.26
N LEU A 460 -23.49 2.69 2.05
CA LEU A 460 -22.09 2.29 2.07
C LEU A 460 -21.91 1.15 3.08
N TRP A 461 -21.18 0.13 2.69
CA TRP A 461 -20.77 -0.98 3.53
C TRP A 461 -19.27 -0.87 3.75
N VAL A 462 -18.88 -0.55 4.98
CA VAL A 462 -17.50 -0.25 5.36
C VAL A 462 -16.95 -1.42 6.16
N ALA A 463 -15.84 -1.98 5.70
CA ALA A 463 -15.01 -2.87 6.49
C ALA A 463 -14.18 -2.01 7.46
N ASP A 464 -14.62 -2.01 8.72
CA ASP A 464 -14.01 -1.26 9.81
C ASP A 464 -12.92 -2.13 10.42
N SER A 465 -11.76 -2.11 9.77
CA SER A 465 -10.78 -3.20 9.77
C SER A 465 -10.24 -3.47 11.17
N TYR A 466 -9.77 -2.44 11.87
CA TYR A 466 -9.18 -2.63 13.20
C TYR A 466 -10.23 -2.92 14.27
N ASN A 467 -11.49 -2.55 14.04
CA ASN A 467 -12.59 -2.97 14.91
C ASN A 467 -13.10 -4.39 14.58
N GLY A 468 -12.57 -5.06 13.55
CA GLY A 468 -12.98 -6.42 13.16
C GLY A 468 -14.44 -6.53 12.71
N LYS A 469 -14.96 -5.48 12.07
CA LYS A 469 -16.40 -5.28 11.82
C LYS A 469 -16.73 -4.89 10.39
N VAL A 470 -18.00 -5.07 10.04
CA VAL A 470 -18.61 -4.35 8.92
C VAL A 470 -19.66 -3.39 9.47
N LYS A 471 -19.58 -2.13 9.05
CA LYS A 471 -20.55 -1.09 9.36
C LYS A 471 -21.35 -0.70 8.11
N ARG A 472 -22.63 -0.41 8.31
CA ARG A 472 -23.48 0.21 7.29
C ARG A 472 -23.54 1.70 7.57
N VAL A 473 -23.15 2.51 6.58
CA VAL A 473 -23.21 3.97 6.63
C VAL A 473 -24.26 4.47 5.65
N ASP A 474 -25.17 5.32 6.12
CA ASP A 474 -26.09 6.09 5.28
C ASP A 474 -25.39 7.38 4.82
N PRO A 475 -25.03 7.53 3.55
CA PRO A 475 -24.24 8.68 3.08
C PRO A 475 -25.01 9.99 3.06
N ALA A 476 -26.35 9.94 3.08
CA ALA A 476 -27.20 11.13 3.10
C ALA A 476 -27.42 11.64 4.53
N LYS A 477 -27.59 10.72 5.49
CA LYS A 477 -27.83 11.08 6.90
C LYS A 477 -26.56 11.14 7.75
N GLY A 478 -25.48 10.49 7.31
CA GLY A 478 -24.27 10.33 8.12
C GLY A 478 -24.50 9.40 9.33
N THR A 479 -25.44 8.46 9.24
CA THR A 479 -25.67 7.48 10.33
C THR A 479 -24.90 6.20 10.06
N THR A 480 -24.32 5.62 11.10
CA THR A 480 -23.61 4.33 11.04
C THR A 480 -24.19 3.32 12.02
N ARG A 481 -24.17 2.04 11.65
CA ARG A 481 -24.43 0.92 12.56
C ARG A 481 -23.61 -0.30 12.19
N THR A 482 -23.24 -1.09 13.19
CA THR A 482 -22.59 -2.39 13.03
C THR A 482 -23.58 -3.40 12.45
N VAL A 483 -23.13 -4.16 11.44
CA VAL A 483 -23.93 -5.22 10.80
C VAL A 483 -23.29 -6.60 10.85
N LEU A 484 -21.99 -6.66 11.11
CA LEU A 484 -21.23 -7.89 11.29
C LEU A 484 -20.01 -7.61 12.18
N SER A 485 -19.60 -8.60 12.97
CA SER A 485 -18.43 -8.55 13.86
C SER A 485 -17.72 -9.91 13.84
N GLY A 486 -16.54 -10.00 14.48
CA GLY A 486 -15.78 -11.25 14.59
C GLY A 486 -14.89 -11.55 13.38
N LEU A 487 -14.66 -10.54 12.54
CA LEU A 487 -13.69 -10.57 11.45
C LEU A 487 -12.30 -10.20 11.99
N ALA A 488 -11.25 -10.60 11.28
CA ALA A 488 -9.87 -10.31 11.61
C ALA A 488 -9.27 -9.43 10.51
N GLU A 489 -9.28 -8.11 10.76
CA GLU A 489 -8.85 -7.08 9.81
C GLU A 489 -9.44 -7.22 8.41
N PRO A 490 -10.77 -7.15 8.26
CA PRO A 490 -11.36 -7.24 6.93
C PRO A 490 -10.91 -6.08 6.04
N ALA A 491 -10.18 -6.36 4.95
CA ALA A 491 -9.60 -5.32 4.10
C ALA A 491 -10.40 -5.01 2.82
N GLY A 492 -11.20 -5.96 2.37
CA GLY A 492 -11.97 -5.89 1.13
C GLY A 492 -13.43 -6.22 1.35
N ILE A 493 -14.32 -5.50 0.66
CA ILE A 493 -15.76 -5.77 0.71
C ILE A 493 -16.42 -5.40 -0.63
N THR A 494 -17.36 -6.21 -1.06
CA THR A 494 -18.16 -5.97 -2.28
C THR A 494 -19.59 -6.47 -2.09
N VAL A 495 -20.54 -5.84 -2.79
CA VAL A 495 -21.93 -6.30 -2.85
C VAL A 495 -22.06 -7.25 -4.04
N SER A 496 -22.49 -8.50 -3.77
CA SER A 496 -22.82 -9.49 -4.78
C SER A 496 -24.29 -9.88 -4.65
N GLY A 497 -25.15 -9.26 -5.46
CA GLY A 497 -26.59 -9.43 -5.39
C GLY A 497 -27.17 -9.03 -4.02
N LYS A 498 -27.58 -10.02 -3.22
CA LYS A 498 -28.16 -9.82 -1.89
C LYS A 498 -27.15 -10.00 -0.74
N ASP A 499 -25.90 -10.29 -1.07
CA ASP A 499 -24.87 -10.65 -0.10
C ASP A 499 -23.75 -9.61 -0.05
N LEU A 500 -23.14 -9.47 1.12
CA LEU A 500 -21.81 -8.89 1.29
C LEU A 500 -20.79 -10.01 1.17
N VAL A 501 -19.78 -9.81 0.32
CA VAL A 501 -18.60 -10.68 0.23
C VAL A 501 -17.41 -9.90 0.75
N ILE A 502 -16.67 -10.48 1.68
CA ILE A 502 -15.66 -9.80 2.49
C ILE A 502 -14.36 -10.60 2.44
N ALA A 503 -13.23 -9.92 2.25
CA ALA A 503 -11.91 -10.48 2.47
C ALA A 503 -11.58 -10.35 3.96
N ASP A 504 -11.56 -11.49 4.68
CA ASP A 504 -11.27 -11.60 6.10
C ASP A 504 -9.77 -11.89 6.26
N THR A 505 -8.98 -10.82 6.10
CA THR A 505 -7.59 -10.85 5.63
C THR A 505 -6.67 -11.66 6.53
N ASN A 506 -6.67 -11.42 7.84
CA ASN A 506 -5.78 -12.15 8.76
C ASN A 506 -6.19 -13.62 8.94
N LYS A 507 -7.42 -13.98 8.59
CA LYS A 507 -7.88 -15.38 8.53
C LYS A 507 -7.63 -16.01 7.16
N SER A 508 -6.99 -15.29 6.22
CA SER A 508 -6.64 -15.74 4.87
C SER A 508 -7.80 -16.42 4.14
N ARG A 509 -8.98 -15.80 4.19
CA ARG A 509 -10.22 -16.35 3.61
C ARG A 509 -11.16 -15.28 3.07
N ILE A 510 -12.07 -15.70 2.21
CA ILE A 510 -13.24 -14.91 1.80
C ILE A 510 -14.46 -15.43 2.56
N VAL A 511 -15.27 -14.51 3.07
CA VAL A 511 -16.53 -14.84 3.75
C VAL A 511 -17.70 -14.11 3.09
N ARG A 512 -18.91 -14.62 3.29
CA ARG A 512 -20.15 -14.08 2.74
C ARG A 512 -21.23 -13.97 3.81
N ARG A 513 -22.01 -12.91 3.77
CA ARG A 513 -23.16 -12.69 4.65
C ARG A 513 -24.29 -11.98 3.91
N ALA A 514 -25.51 -12.51 3.99
CA ALA A 514 -26.69 -11.88 3.42
C ALA A 514 -26.93 -10.49 4.04
N ILE A 515 -27.18 -9.47 3.22
CA ILE A 515 -27.31 -8.08 3.66
C ILE A 515 -28.44 -7.91 4.70
N THR A 516 -29.55 -8.62 4.50
CA THR A 516 -30.72 -8.62 5.38
C THR A 516 -30.66 -9.66 6.49
N GLY A 517 -29.69 -10.58 6.48
CA GLY A 517 -29.60 -11.70 7.42
C GLY A 517 -28.92 -11.34 8.74
N SER A 518 -29.29 -11.97 9.84
CA SER A 518 -28.54 -11.91 11.10
C SER A 518 -27.55 -13.07 11.21
N GLY A 519 -26.48 -12.91 12.01
CA GLY A 519 -25.54 -13.98 12.33
C GLY A 519 -24.16 -13.81 11.70
N GLU A 520 -23.35 -14.87 11.79
CA GLU A 520 -21.96 -14.90 11.32
C GLU A 520 -21.86 -14.94 9.79
N ALA A 521 -20.72 -14.49 9.27
CA ALA A 521 -20.38 -14.69 7.87
C ALA A 521 -19.84 -16.10 7.64
N VAL A 522 -20.26 -16.70 6.54
CA VAL A 522 -19.90 -18.08 6.18
C VAL A 522 -18.73 -18.05 5.18
N PRO A 523 -17.71 -18.92 5.32
CA PRO A 523 -16.64 -19.02 4.34
C PRO A 523 -17.17 -19.28 2.92
N VAL A 524 -16.59 -18.60 1.93
CA VAL A 524 -16.79 -18.90 0.52
C VAL A 524 -15.81 -19.99 0.12
N ALA A 525 -16.33 -21.14 -0.32
CA ALA A 525 -15.49 -22.22 -0.82
C ALA A 525 -14.80 -21.78 -2.12
N ILE A 526 -13.48 -21.93 -2.19
CA ILE A 526 -12.69 -21.71 -3.40
C ILE A 526 -12.11 -23.06 -3.82
N THR A 527 -12.63 -23.61 -4.91
CA THR A 527 -12.25 -24.95 -5.38
C THR A 527 -11.33 -24.86 -6.59
N GLY A 528 -10.31 -25.72 -6.66
CA GLY A 528 -9.35 -25.73 -7.77
C GLY A 528 -8.21 -24.72 -7.62
N LEU A 529 -8.04 -24.09 -6.44
CA LEU A 529 -6.89 -23.25 -6.13
C LEU A 529 -5.82 -24.05 -5.38
N ALA A 530 -4.57 -23.89 -5.79
CA ALA A 530 -3.41 -24.37 -5.05
C ALA A 530 -2.57 -23.18 -4.54
N PRO A 531 -1.84 -23.35 -3.42
CA PRO A 531 -0.80 -22.41 -3.05
C PRO A 531 0.22 -22.25 -4.20
N PRO A 532 0.80 -21.06 -4.41
CA PRO A 532 1.90 -20.91 -5.36
C PRO A 532 3.07 -21.81 -4.96
N LYS A 533 3.92 -22.16 -5.93
CA LYS A 533 5.18 -22.83 -5.61
C LYS A 533 6.02 -21.86 -4.76
N ALA A 534 6.68 -22.38 -3.73
CA ALA A 534 7.65 -21.58 -2.99
C ALA A 534 8.73 -21.07 -3.97
N PRO A 535 9.15 -19.80 -3.85
CA PRO A 535 10.23 -19.25 -4.64
C PRO A 535 11.55 -20.00 -4.43
#